data_AF-F7RRS7-F1
#
_entry.id   AF-F7RRS7-F1
#
_cell.length_a   1.000
_cell.length_b   1.000
_cell.length_c   1.000
_cell.angle_alpha   90.00
_cell.angle_beta   90.00
_cell.angle_gamma   90.00
#
_symmetry.space_group_name_H-M   'P 1'
#
loop_
_entity.id
_entity.type
_entity.pdbx_description
1 polymer ?
#
loop_
_entity_poly.entity_id
_entity_poly.type
_entity_poly.pdbx_seq_one_letter_code
_entity_poly.pdbx_strand_id
1 'polypeptide(L)' 'MLCLFAPATFANEDASEPNVKKSKNDICHDKSSRSYKRTKNYTPYETIKECLASGGRLPKK' A
#
# COMPACT_ATOMS: atom_id res chain seq x y z
N MET A 1 -15.40 -17.71 -34.69
CA MET A 1 -15.92 -16.50 -34.03
C MET A 1 -14.91 -16.10 -32.96
N LEU A 2 -14.08 -15.10 -33.25
CA LEU A 2 -12.97 -14.66 -32.38
C LEU A 2 -13.53 -14.10 -31.06
N CYS A 3 -13.01 -14.58 -29.94
CA CYS A 3 -12.95 -13.82 -28.70
C CYS A 3 -11.53 -13.98 -28.14
N LEU A 4 -10.66 -13.07 -28.58
CA LEU A 4 -9.34 -12.82 -28.01
C LEU A 4 -9.54 -12.16 -26.64
N PHE A 5 -9.66 -12.94 -25.57
CA PHE A 5 -9.50 -12.41 -24.21
C PHE A 5 -8.04 -12.55 -23.82
N ALA A 6 -7.31 -11.44 -23.94
CA ALA A 6 -5.93 -11.32 -23.47
C ALA A 6 -5.86 -11.54 -21.95
N PRO A 7 -4.97 -12.39 -21.43
CA PRO A 7 -4.71 -12.45 -20.00
C PRO A 7 -4.02 -11.15 -19.56
N ALA A 8 -4.71 -10.34 -18.76
CA ALA A 8 -4.08 -9.24 -18.05
C ALA A 8 -3.10 -9.83 -17.03
N THR A 9 -1.81 -9.71 -17.30
CA THR A 9 -0.74 -9.98 -16.34
C THR A 9 -0.80 -8.94 -15.23
N PHE A 10 -1.42 -9.29 -14.10
CA PHE A 10 -1.22 -8.55 -12.87
C PHE A 10 0.22 -8.81 -12.40
N ALA A 11 1.13 -7.90 -12.76
CA ALA A 11 2.43 -7.82 -12.13
C ALA A 11 2.19 -7.57 -10.64
N ASN A 12 2.29 -8.62 -9.81
CA ASN A 12 2.32 -8.46 -8.37
C ASN A 12 3.69 -7.87 -8.01
N GLU A 13 3.61 -6.70 -7.38
CA GLU A 13 4.70 -5.83 -7.02
C GLU A 13 5.85 -6.55 -6.32
N ASP A 14 7.04 -6.13 -6.77
CA ASP A 14 8.36 -6.24 -6.17
C ASP A 14 8.41 -6.74 -4.72
N ALA A 15 9.24 -7.76 -4.50
CA ALA A 15 9.43 -8.49 -3.25
C ALA A 15 10.07 -7.68 -2.10
N SER A 16 10.03 -6.35 -2.15
CA SER A 16 10.47 -5.44 -1.10
C SER A 16 9.26 -4.79 -0.42
N GLU A 17 8.77 -5.40 0.66
CA GLU A 17 7.66 -4.81 1.42
C GLU A 17 8.05 -3.40 1.94
N PRO A 18 7.31 -2.34 1.54
CA PRO A 18 7.64 -0.95 1.86
C PRO A 18 7.61 -0.71 3.36
N ASN A 19 8.48 0.11 3.94
CA ASN A 19 8.48 0.30 5.40
C ASN A 19 7.17 0.90 5.93
N VAL A 20 6.45 1.66 5.11
CA VAL A 20 5.17 2.27 5.45
C VAL A 20 4.14 2.02 4.35
N LYS A 21 2.92 1.70 4.77
CA LYS A 21 1.75 1.48 3.92
C LYS A 21 0.68 2.52 4.29
N LYS A 22 0.33 3.40 3.35
CA LYS A 22 -0.80 4.33 3.50
C LYS A 22 -2.09 3.63 3.08
N SER A 23 -3.06 3.55 3.98
CA SER A 23 -4.38 3.00 3.66
C SER A 23 -5.22 3.98 2.83
N LYS A 24 -6.32 3.50 2.25
CA LYS A 24 -7.32 4.31 1.53
C LYS A 24 -7.96 5.42 2.39
N ASN A 25 -7.86 5.34 3.72
CA ASN A 25 -8.39 6.33 4.65
C ASN A 25 -7.33 7.39 5.02
N ASP A 26 -6.28 7.47 4.19
CA ASP A 26 -5.09 8.29 4.37
C ASP A 26 -4.34 8.01 5.68
N ILE A 27 -4.42 6.79 6.22
CA ILE A 27 -3.71 6.44 7.45
C ILE A 27 -2.39 5.74 7.14
N CYS A 28 -1.29 6.29 7.66
CA CYS A 28 0.05 5.73 7.55
C CYS A 28 0.25 4.61 8.57
N HIS A 29 0.50 3.39 8.09
CA HIS A 29 0.86 2.23 8.91
C HIS A 29 2.31 1.86 8.66
N ASP A 30 3.12 1.84 9.69
CA ASP A 30 4.48 1.29 9.63
C ASP A 30 4.48 -0.23 9.90
N LYS A 31 5.62 -0.88 9.68
CA LYS A 31 5.83 -2.32 9.95
C LYS A 31 5.49 -2.72 11.39
N SER A 32 5.53 -1.79 12.36
CA SER A 32 5.18 -2.08 13.76
C SER A 32 3.66 -2.19 14.00
N SER A 33 2.84 -1.57 13.14
CA SER A 33 1.38 -1.58 13.28
C SER A 33 0.76 -2.92 12.88
N ARG A 34 -0.16 -3.46 13.68
CA ARG A 34 -0.91 -4.70 13.36
C ARG A 34 -1.67 -4.61 12.03
N SER A 35 -2.08 -3.40 11.64
CA SER A 35 -2.80 -3.17 10.39
C SER A 35 -1.91 -3.21 9.15
N TYR A 36 -0.58 -3.07 9.28
CA TYR A 36 0.36 -3.09 8.16
C TYR A 36 0.24 -4.37 7.30
N LYS A 37 0.14 -5.53 7.95
CA LYS A 37 -0.02 -6.82 7.26
C LYS A 37 -1.44 -7.04 6.71
N ARG A 38 -2.44 -6.36 7.29
CA ARG A 38 -3.86 -6.49 6.94
C ARG A 38 -4.26 -5.58 5.78
N THR A 39 -3.62 -4.42 5.66
CA THR A 39 -3.87 -3.47 4.58
C THR A 39 -3.30 -4.05 3.29
N LYS A 40 -4.17 -4.63 2.45
CA LYS A 40 -3.83 -5.14 1.11
C LYS A 40 -3.90 -4.07 0.03
N ASN A 41 -4.75 -3.06 0.21
CA ASN A 41 -4.82 -1.91 -0.66
C ASN A 41 -4.13 -0.73 0.01
N TYR A 42 -2.92 -0.42 -0.43
CA TYR A 42 -2.12 0.64 0.16
C TYR A 42 -1.29 1.36 -0.89
N THR A 43 -0.84 2.56 -0.53
CA THR A 43 0.25 3.25 -1.22
C THR A 43 1.56 3.00 -0.45
N PRO A 44 2.59 2.43 -1.09
CA PRO A 44 3.89 2.18 -0.47
C PRO A 44 4.65 3.50 -0.22
N TYR A 45 5.33 3.60 0.92
CA TYR A 45 6.25 4.69 1.26
C TYR A 45 7.50 4.13 1.96
N GLU A 46 8.65 4.80 1.79
CA GLU A 46 9.90 4.40 2.45
C GLU A 46 9.93 4.82 3.91
N THR A 47 9.26 5.93 4.25
CA THR A 47 9.22 6.46 5.62
C THR A 47 7.83 6.99 6.00
N ILE A 48 7.57 7.09 7.32
CA ILE A 48 6.34 7.72 7.82
C ILE A 48 6.29 9.18 7.35
N LYS A 49 7.43 9.86 7.32
CA LYS A 49 7.51 11.27 6.97
C LYS A 49 7.01 11.54 5.55
N GLU A 50 7.39 10.71 4.59
CA GLU A 50 6.89 10.80 3.21
C GLU A 50 5.40 10.51 3.11
N CYS A 51 4.93 9.50 3.85
CA CYS A 51 3.51 9.18 3.92
C CYS A 51 2.68 10.35 4.50
N LEU A 52 3.22 11.06 5.49
CA LEU A 52 2.56 12.27 6.04
C LEU A 52 2.62 13.44 5.04
N ALA A 53 3.75 13.61 4.34
CA ALA A 53 3.90 14.64 3.31
C ALA A 53 2.95 14.45 2.12
N SER A 54 2.57 13.20 1.81
CA SER A 54 1.56 12.88 0.79
C SER A 54 0.10 13.08 1.24
N GLY A 55 -0.11 13.74 2.38
CA GLY A 55 -1.44 13.97 2.98
C GLY A 55 -1.94 12.82 3.87
N GLY A 56 -1.07 11.87 4.21
CA GLY A 56 -1.39 10.85 5.21
C GLY A 56 -1.40 11.38 6.64
N ARG A 57 -1.99 10.60 7.55
CA ARG A 57 -2.08 10.87 8.98
C ARG A 57 -1.72 9.63 9.79
N LEU A 58 -1.25 9.83 11.01
CA LEU A 58 -1.02 8.73 11.95
C LEU A 58 -2.35 8.19 12.50
N PRO A 59 -2.46 6.89 12.80
CA PRO A 59 -3.61 6.35 13.50
C PRO A 59 -3.72 7.01 14.87
N LYS A 60 -4.93 7.46 15.23
CA LYS A 60 -5.22 7.85 16.62
C LYS A 60 -5.12 6.59 17.47
N LYS A 61 -4.33 6.65 18.56
CA LYS A 61 -4.29 5.58 19.56
C LYS A 61 -5.69 5.30 20.09
#